data_AF-M1CWA7-F1
#
_entry.id   AF-M1CWA7-F1
#
_cell.length_a   1.000
_cell.length_b   1.000
_cell.length_c   1.000
_cell.angle_alpha   90.00
_cell.angle_beta   90.00
_cell.angle_gamma   90.00
#
_symmetry.space_group_name_H-M   'P 1'
#
loop_
_entity.id
_entity.type
_entity.pdbx_description
1 polymer ?
#
loop_
_entity_poly.entity_id
_entity_poly.type
_entity_poly.pdbx_seq_one_letter_code
_entity_poly.pdbx_strand_id
1 'polypeptide(L)'
;MGPLEVETYSIDILRLLDHPQPPYESIIFDCRSLLRKLLNPVVCHSFREGNYVADILAKQGSKLTSYNMATILQSPPDIVQCQLTKDKNGVTSSRLVNSTTCNKLARFKNLVVTNNP
;
A
#
# COMPACT_ATOMS: atom_id res chain seq x y z
N MET A 1 -2.30 -8.12 -19.36
CA MET A 1 -1.90 -7.02 -18.46
C MET A 1 -3.19 -6.44 -17.92
N GLY A 2 -3.43 -6.54 -16.61
CA GLY A 2 -4.65 -6.03 -15.98
C GLY A 2 -4.64 -4.50 -15.85
N PRO A 3 -5.74 -3.89 -15.41
CA PRO A 3 -5.73 -2.48 -15.02
C PRO A 3 -4.71 -2.24 -13.91
N LEU A 4 -4.18 -1.02 -13.82
CA LEU A 4 -3.30 -0.63 -12.72
C LEU A 4 -4.09 -0.65 -11.41
N GLU A 5 -3.49 -1.18 -10.35
CA GLU A 5 -4.01 -1.19 -8.99
C GLU A 5 -2.97 -0.59 -8.04
N VAL A 6 -3.44 0.09 -7.00
CA VAL A 6 -2.60 0.72 -5.97
C VAL A 6 -2.97 0.15 -4.62
N GLU A 7 -2.05 -0.58 -4.01
CA GLU A 7 -2.22 -1.14 -2.67
C GLU A 7 -1.64 -0.21 -1.60
N THR A 8 -2.35 -0.09 -0.48
CA THR A 8 -1.86 0.61 0.72
C THR A 8 -2.22 -0.15 1.98
N TYR A 9 -1.35 -0.14 2.99
CA TYR A 9 -1.68 -0.71 4.30
C TYR A 9 -2.36 0.31 5.23
N SER A 10 -2.53 1.56 4.78
CA SER A 10 -3.11 2.63 5.59
C SER A 10 -4.57 2.86 5.25
N ILE A 11 -5.46 2.49 6.18
CA ILE A 11 -6.89 2.80 6.09
C ILE A 11 -7.12 4.32 6.08
N ASP A 12 -6.27 5.08 6.77
CA ASP A 12 -6.41 6.54 6.84
C ASP A 12 -6.15 7.19 5.48
N ILE A 13 -5.26 6.63 4.65
CA ILE A 13 -5.08 7.09 3.27
C ILE A 13 -6.35 6.87 2.45
N LEU A 14 -7.01 5.71 2.58
CA LEU A 14 -8.28 5.47 1.89
C LEU A 14 -9.36 6.47 2.33
N ARG A 15 -9.43 6.77 3.63
CA ARG A 15 -10.37 7.76 4.17
C ARG A 15 -10.06 9.16 3.68
N LEU A 16 -8.79 9.58 3.69
CA LEU A 16 -8.39 10.91 3.19
C LEU A 16 -8.63 11.04 1.69
N LEU A 17 -8.40 9.98 0.92
CA LEU A 17 -8.70 9.95 -0.52
C LEU A 17 -10.19 10.03 -0.83
N ASP A 18 -11.08 9.72 0.12
CA ASP A 18 -12.54 9.81 0.00
C ASP A 18 -13.06 11.15 0.56
N HIS A 19 -12.59 11.51 1.75
CA HIS A 19 -12.92 12.74 2.47
C HIS A 19 -11.61 13.45 2.87
N PRO A 20 -11.06 14.36 2.03
CA PRO A 20 -9.88 15.13 2.38
C PRO A 20 -10.14 15.96 3.62
N GLN A 21 -9.13 16.10 4.48
CA GLN A 21 -9.21 16.88 5.71
C GLN A 21 -7.90 17.70 5.87
N PRO A 22 -7.95 18.90 6.48
CA PRO A 22 -6.74 19.63 6.85
C PRO A 22 -5.84 18.82 7.80
N PRO A 23 -4.50 18.95 7.72
CA PRO A 23 -3.73 19.78 6.79
C PRO A 23 -3.37 19.07 5.47
N TYR A 24 -3.96 17.91 5.17
CA TYR A 24 -3.54 17.04 4.07
C TYR A 24 -4.22 17.33 2.73
N GLU A 25 -5.11 18.31 2.66
CA GLU A 25 -5.92 18.58 1.47
C GLU A 25 -5.09 18.73 0.20
N SER A 26 -4.03 19.55 0.24
CA SER A 26 -3.17 19.83 -0.91
C SER A 26 -2.57 18.55 -1.51
N ILE A 27 -1.91 17.73 -0.68
CA ILE A 27 -1.30 16.47 -1.15
C ILE A 27 -2.36 15.46 -1.63
N ILE A 28 -3.54 15.43 -1.00
CA ILE A 28 -4.63 14.55 -1.42
C ILE A 28 -5.22 14.98 -2.77
N PHE A 29 -5.35 16.28 -3.04
CA PHE A 29 -5.78 16.78 -4.34
C PHE A 29 -4.78 16.43 -5.44
N ASP A 30 -3.48 16.53 -5.16
CA ASP A 30 -2.43 16.11 -6.09
C ASP A 30 -2.50 14.60 -6.37
N CYS A 31 -2.64 13.77 -5.33
CA CYS A 31 -2.83 12.33 -5.48
C CYS A 31 -4.05 12.00 -6.36
N ARG A 32 -5.21 12.62 -6.10
CA ARG A 32 -6.43 12.44 -6.91
C ARG A 32 -6.24 12.90 -8.36
N SER A 33 -5.46 13.95 -8.60
CA SER A 33 -5.11 14.41 -9.95
C SER A 33 -4.27 13.37 -10.69
N LEU A 34 -3.26 12.80 -10.02
CA LEU A 34 -2.43 11.74 -10.58
C LEU A 34 -3.22 10.45 -10.86
N LEU A 35 -4.08 10.02 -9.93
CA LEU A 35 -4.95 8.86 -10.12
C LEU A 35 -5.85 9.04 -11.35
N ARG A 36 -6.43 10.24 -11.56
CA ARG A 36 -7.23 10.55 -12.75
C ARG A 36 -6.42 10.45 -14.04
N LYS A 37 -5.19 10.95 -14.05
CA LYS A 37 -4.27 10.83 -15.19
C LYS A 37 -3.91 9.38 -15.51
N LEU A 38 -3.95 8.51 -14.51
CA LEU A 38 -3.71 7.06 -14.62
C LEU A 38 -5.00 6.25 -14.86
N LEU A 39 -6.07 6.89 -15.36
CA LEU A 39 -7.37 6.25 -15.66
C LEU A 39 -8.11 5.71 -14.42
N ASN A 40 -7.93 6.36 -13.27
CA ASN A 40 -8.58 6.02 -11.99
C ASN A 40 -8.33 4.56 -11.57
N PRO A 41 -7.07 4.17 -11.31
CA PRO A 41 -6.76 2.84 -10.83
C PRO A 41 -7.45 2.59 -9.48
N VAL A 42 -7.76 1.33 -9.20
CA VAL A 42 -8.35 0.95 -7.90
C VAL A 42 -7.29 1.20 -6.82
N VAL A 43 -7.68 1.93 -5.76
CA VAL A 43 -6.88 2.05 -4.54
C VAL A 43 -7.51 1.17 -3.47
N CYS A 44 -6.79 0.16 -3.01
CA CYS A 44 -7.31 -0.83 -2.06
C CYS A 44 -6.39 -1.00 -0.86
N HIS A 45 -6.97 -1.53 0.21
CA HIS A 45 -6.19 -1.91 1.38
C HIS A 45 -5.45 -3.22 1.11
N SER A 46 -4.22 -3.32 1.59
CA SER A 46 -3.44 -4.56 1.67
C SER A 46 -2.89 -4.71 3.08
N PHE A 47 -2.68 -5.95 3.53
CA PHE A 47 -2.03 -6.17 4.82
C PHE A 47 -0.61 -5.61 4.80
N ARG A 48 -0.09 -5.24 5.97
CA ARG A 48 1.29 -4.73 6.09
C ARG A 48 2.31 -5.75 5.56
N GLU A 49 2.00 -7.03 5.70
CA GLU A 49 2.75 -8.16 5.18
C GLU A 49 2.79 -8.19 3.64
N GLY A 50 1.68 -7.82 2.98
CA GLY A 50 1.61 -7.70 1.51
C GLY A 50 2.32 -6.45 0.98
N ASN A 51 2.38 -5.39 1.78
CA ASN A 51 3.03 -4.13 1.41
C ASN A 51 4.44 -3.96 2.03
N TYR A 52 5.13 -5.07 2.31
CA TYR A 52 6.37 -5.07 3.08
C TYR A 52 7.55 -4.42 2.32
N VAL A 53 7.61 -4.59 0.99
CA VAL A 53 8.61 -3.94 0.14
C VAL A 53 8.53 -2.42 0.28
N ALA A 54 7.32 -1.85 0.21
CA ALA A 54 7.12 -0.41 0.36
C ALA A 54 7.49 0.08 1.77
N ASP A 55 7.21 -0.69 2.83
CA ASP A 55 7.62 -0.37 4.21
C ASP A 55 9.15 -0.33 4.36
N ILE A 56 9.88 -1.28 3.77
CA ILE A 56 11.35 -1.28 3.76
C ILE A 56 11.87 -0.04 3.02
N LEU A 57 11.37 0.23 1.81
CA LEU A 57 11.83 1.35 1.00
C LEU A 57 11.52 2.70 1.68
N ALA A 58 10.36 2.84 2.31
CA ALA A 58 10.01 4.04 3.08
C ALA A 58 10.97 4.26 4.27
N LYS A 59 11.35 3.20 4.99
CA LYS A 59 12.34 3.25 6.09
C LYS A 59 13.76 3.55 5.61
N GLN A 60 14.11 3.18 4.39
CA GLN A 60 15.38 3.59 3.79
C GLN A 60 15.33 5.06 3.37
N GLY A 61 14.24 5.47 2.71
CA GLY A 61 14.01 6.86 2.31
C GLY A 61 14.03 7.83 3.50
N SER A 62 13.47 7.43 4.65
CA SER A 62 13.47 8.26 5.86
C SER A 62 14.86 8.50 6.47
N LYS A 63 15.89 7.77 6.02
CA LYS A 63 17.28 7.96 6.44
C LYS A 63 18.07 8.85 5.49
N LEU A 64 17.49 9.21 4.34
CA LEU A 64 18.11 10.13 3.40
C LEU A 64 18.06 11.55 3.94
N THR A 65 19.12 12.31 3.71
CA THR A 65 19.21 13.73 4.11
C THR A 65 18.62 14.67 3.06
N SER A 66 18.38 14.18 1.84
CA SER A 66 17.76 14.92 0.75
C SER A 66 16.23 14.86 0.86
N TYR A 67 15.63 15.96 1.29
CA TYR A 67 14.17 16.12 1.32
C TYR A 67 13.67 16.64 -0.04
N ASN A 68 12.41 16.32 -0.38
CA ASN A 68 11.72 16.79 -1.58
C ASN A 68 12.36 16.41 -2.93
N MET A 69 13.34 15.50 -2.95
CA MET A 69 13.95 14.97 -4.17
C MET A 69 13.50 13.53 -4.40
N ALA A 70 12.98 13.26 -5.60
CA ALA A 70 12.67 11.90 -6.02
C ALA A 70 13.97 11.14 -6.29
N THR A 71 14.19 10.04 -5.56
CA THR A 71 15.30 9.12 -5.83
C THR A 71 14.80 7.99 -6.71
N ILE A 72 15.35 7.86 -7.92
CA ILE A 72 15.01 6.78 -8.84
C ILE A 72 16.03 5.66 -8.70
N LEU A 73 15.56 4.47 -8.32
CA LEU A 73 16.38 3.27 -8.22
C LEU A 73 16.27 2.49 -9.54
N GLN A 74 17.39 2.33 -10.24
CA GLN A 74 17.44 1.61 -11.53
C GLN A 74 17.26 0.10 -11.36
N SER A 75 17.53 -0.42 -10.17
CA SER A 75 17.32 -1.81 -9.79
C SER A 75 16.84 -1.88 -8.34
N PRO A 76 16.13 -2.96 -7.94
CA PRO A 76 15.74 -3.15 -6.55
C PRO A 76 16.97 -3.25 -5.63
N PRO A 77 17.01 -2.52 -4.51
CA PRO A 77 18.07 -2.66 -3.51
C PRO A 77 18.14 -4.07 -2.92
N ASP A 78 19.34 -4.51 -2.51
CA ASP A 78 19.54 -5.85 -1.95
C ASP A 78 18.64 -6.16 -0.74
N ILE A 79 18.32 -5.13 0.05
CA ILE A 79 17.47 -5.27 1.25
C ILE A 79 16.04 -5.76 0.92
N VAL A 80 15.53 -5.50 -0.29
CA VAL A 80 14.17 -5.96 -0.68
C VAL A 80 14.19 -7.28 -1.44
N GLN A 81 15.37 -7.79 -1.84
CA GLN A 81 15.46 -8.96 -2.73
C GLN A 81 14.85 -10.23 -2.13
N CYS A 82 14.99 -10.43 -0.82
CA CYS A 82 14.38 -11.57 -0.12
C CYS A 82 12.85 -11.52 -0.26
N GLN A 83 12.25 -10.34 -0.10
CA GLN A 83 10.80 -10.18 -0.23
C GLN A 83 10.34 -10.32 -1.67
N LEU A 84 11.04 -9.70 -2.63
CA LEU A 84 10.73 -9.85 -4.05
C LEU A 84 10.81 -11.30 -4.53
N THR A 85 11.75 -12.09 -4.00
CA THR A 85 11.85 -13.52 -4.30
C THR A 85 10.66 -14.29 -3.75
N LYS A 86 10.19 -13.96 -2.55
CA LYS A 86 8.97 -14.56 -1.96
C LYS A 86 7.73 -14.24 -2.80
N ASP A 87 7.57 -12.98 -3.21
CA ASP A 87 6.45 -12.52 -4.02
C ASP A 87 6.47 -13.22 -5.40
N LYS A 88 7.65 -13.29 -6.04
CA LYS A 88 7.85 -14.02 -7.30
C LYS A 88 7.47 -15.50 -7.21
N ASN A 89 7.76 -16.12 -6.08
CA ASN A 89 7.47 -17.54 -5.83
C ASN A 89 6.04 -17.77 -5.30
N GLY A 90 5.23 -16.72 -5.14
CA GLY A 90 3.85 -16.83 -4.64
C GLY A 90 3.75 -17.25 -3.17
N VAL A 91 4.78 -16.97 -2.36
CA VAL A 91 4.78 -17.31 -0.93
C VAL A 91 3.72 -16.48 -0.21
N THR A 92 2.78 -17.14 0.44
CA THR A 92 1.73 -16.49 1.22
C THR A 92 2.12 -16.33 2.69
N SER A 93 1.55 -15.31 3.34
CA SER A 93 1.64 -15.12 4.79
C SER A 93 0.27 -15.29 5.41
N SER A 94 0.22 -15.77 6.65
CA SER A 94 -1.02 -15.95 7.41
C SER A 94 -0.89 -15.27 8.76
N ARG A 95 -1.96 -14.59 9.18
CA ARG A 95 -2.04 -13.92 10.48
C ARG A 95 -3.40 -14.14 11.11
N LEU A 96 -3.41 -14.52 12.39
CA LEU A 96 -4.63 -14.53 13.19
C LEU A 96 -5.02 -13.10 13.55
N VAL A 97 -6.27 -12.74 13.24
CA VAL A 97 -6.87 -11.46 13.59
C VAL A 97 -8.13 -11.70 14.42
N ASN A 98 -8.46 -10.78 15.31
CA ASN A 98 -9.73 -10.85 16.04
C ASN A 98 -10.91 -10.51 15.12
N SER A 99 -12.12 -10.94 15.52
CA SER A 99 -13.35 -10.75 14.74
C SER A 99 -13.66 -9.29 14.43
N THR A 100 -13.32 -8.36 15.33
CA THR A 100 -13.51 -6.92 15.11
C THR A 100 -12.63 -6.39 13.97
N THR A 101 -11.36 -6.78 13.92
CA THR A 101 -10.42 -6.44 12.85
C THR A 101 -10.86 -7.08 11.54
N CYS A 102 -11.29 -8.34 11.58
CA CYS A 102 -11.84 -9.06 10.43
C CYS A 102 -13.03 -8.30 9.79
N ASN A 103 -14.00 -7.88 10.60
CA ASN A 103 -15.17 -7.11 10.13
C ASN A 103 -14.78 -5.75 9.53
N LYS A 104 -13.77 -5.08 10.09
CA LYS A 104 -13.24 -3.83 9.51
C LYS A 104 -12.61 -4.08 8.15
N LEU A 105 -11.82 -5.13 8.00
CA LEU A 105 -11.13 -5.46 6.75
C LEU A 105 -12.10 -5.85 5.63
N ALA A 106 -13.16 -6.60 5.95
CA ALA A 106 -14.22 -6.95 5.02
C ALA A 106 -14.93 -5.70 4.46
N ARG A 107 -15.15 -4.66 5.29
CA ARG A 107 -15.72 -3.38 4.84
C ARG A 107 -14.84 -2.65 3.82
N PHE A 108 -13.53 -2.85 3.85
CA PHE A 108 -12.59 -2.27 2.87
C PHE A 108 -12.32 -3.19 1.67
N LYS A 109 -13.22 -4.15 1.40
CA LYS A 109 -13.14 -5.08 0.27
C LYS A 109 -11.87 -5.96 0.25
N ASN A 110 -11.26 -6.22 1.41
CA ASN A 110 -10.27 -7.30 1.52
C ASN A 110 -11.03 -8.64 1.49
N LEU A 111 -11.30 -9.16 0.29
CA LEU A 111 -12.05 -10.41 0.10
C LEU A 111 -11.23 -11.67 0.44
N VAL A 112 -9.94 -11.54 0.78
CA VAL A 112 -9.07 -12.63 1.26
C VAL A 112 -9.28 -12.86 2.76
N VAL A 113 -10.54 -12.96 3.19
CA VAL A 113 -10.92 -13.39 4.54
C VAL A 113 -11.64 -14.72 4.36
N THR A 114 -10.92 -15.81 4.54
CA THR A 114 -11.53 -17.13 4.68
C THR A 114 -11.85 -17.35 6.15
N ASN A 115 -13.14 -17.39 6.50
CA ASN A 115 -13.57 -17.94 7.78
C ASN A 115 -13.20 -19.42 7.79
N ASN A 116 -12.27 -19.84 8.65
CA ASN A 116 -12.16 -21.26 8.98
C ASN A 116 -13.28 -21.59 10.00
N PRO A 117 -14.02 -22.69 9.80
CA PRO A 117 -15.07 -23.14 10.71
C PRO A 117 -14.55 -23.49 12.10
#